data_AF-A0A2H3CXG7-F1
#
_entry.id   AF-A0A2H3CXG7-F1
#
_cell.length_a   1.000
_cell.length_b   1.000
_cell.length_c   1.000
_cell.angle_alpha   90.00
_cell.angle_beta   90.00
_cell.angle_gamma   90.00
#
_symmetry.space_group_name_H-M   'P 1'
#
loop_
_entity.id
_entity.type
_entity.pdbx_description
1 polymer ?
#
loop_
_entity_poly.entity_id
_entity_poly.type
_entity_poly.pdbx_seq_one_letter_code
_entity_poly.pdbx_strand_id
1 'polypeptide(L)'
;MYRPQQHTAYIKLISAPTFDTYTKWTKKIGLSPTIEDLPDGAKLFWIGKKRVDKVLLYVHGGAYLFGCGPLFMQFFRYLQLELEKRNTSLSYAHHYSTPLPKIPFPWALLISPWACLAGDKSFKINDPYDLISGRTYRSWGNIILQHADTQLVDPVGFGAPKNWFNGIHEFVGKVLVTSGAKECMYTAHERLVQEYLKITDLDVEFVVTDGARGVHDDMLFDFSIPREKTENLSPTTAVIVDWCMGLFGQ
;
A
#
# COMPACT_ATOMS: atom_id res chain seq x y z
N MET A 1 -14.76 10.46 28.83
CA MET A 1 -13.40 10.06 29.22
C MET A 1 -12.92 9.01 28.21
N TYR A 2 -12.15 9.42 27.20
CA TYR A 2 -11.66 8.52 26.14
C TYR A 2 -10.47 7.71 26.67
N ARG A 3 -10.48 6.37 26.52
CA ARG A 3 -9.41 5.47 26.99
C ARG A 3 -8.74 4.79 25.78
N PRO A 4 -7.64 5.35 25.26
CA PRO A 4 -6.93 4.82 24.08
C PRO A 4 -6.53 3.33 24.18
N GLN A 5 -6.24 2.85 25.40
CA GLN A 5 -5.75 1.49 25.66
C GLN A 5 -6.77 0.38 25.36
N GLN A 6 -8.08 0.66 25.44
CA GLN A 6 -9.12 -0.34 25.16
C GLN A 6 -9.28 -0.59 23.66
N HIS A 7 -9.08 0.43 22.82
CA HIS A 7 -9.19 0.31 21.37
C HIS A 7 -8.02 -0.48 20.77
N THR A 8 -6.79 -0.26 21.23
CA THR A 8 -5.61 -1.00 20.75
C THR A 8 -5.64 -2.47 21.20
N ALA A 9 -6.18 -2.78 22.38
CA ALA A 9 -6.41 -4.16 22.82
C ALA A 9 -7.45 -4.89 21.94
N TYR A 10 -8.53 -4.21 21.55
CA TYR A 10 -9.54 -4.77 20.65
C TYR A 10 -8.99 -5.02 19.24
N ILE A 11 -8.18 -4.10 18.70
CA ILE A 11 -7.53 -4.26 17.40
C ILE A 11 -6.62 -5.49 17.38
N LYS A 12 -5.81 -5.70 18.43
CA LYS A 12 -4.97 -6.90 18.58
C LYS A 12 -5.78 -8.20 18.69
N LEU A 13 -7.06 -8.14 19.10
CA LEU A 13 -7.94 -9.31 19.20
C LEU A 13 -8.54 -9.71 17.84
N ILE A 14 -8.84 -8.74 16.98
CA ILE A 14 -9.49 -8.99 15.68
C ILE A 14 -8.50 -9.07 14.50
N SER A 15 -7.25 -8.65 14.70
CA SER A 15 -6.20 -8.67 13.69
C SER A 15 -5.08 -9.61 14.11
N ALA A 16 -4.92 -10.70 13.34
CA ALA A 16 -3.80 -11.60 13.55
C ALA A 16 -2.47 -10.92 13.15
N PRO A 17 -1.38 -11.14 13.90
CA PRO A 17 -0.06 -10.67 13.50
C PRO A 17 0.31 -11.12 12.09
N THR A 18 1.03 -10.28 11.34
CA THR A 18 1.50 -10.58 9.98
C THR A 18 2.21 -11.94 9.91
N PHE A 19 3.03 -12.27 10.92
CA PHE A 19 3.73 -13.55 11.01
C PHE A 19 2.79 -14.76 10.95
N ASP A 20 1.71 -14.74 11.72
CA ASP A 20 0.76 -15.86 11.80
C ASP A 20 -0.03 -15.99 10.50
N THR A 21 -0.51 -14.85 9.98
CA THR A 21 -1.26 -14.81 8.72
C THR A 21 -0.41 -15.29 7.56
N TYR A 22 0.85 -14.84 7.46
CA TYR A 22 1.80 -15.25 6.43
C TYR A 22 2.13 -16.74 6.52
N THR A 23 2.43 -17.25 7.71
CA THR A 23 2.79 -18.66 7.91
C THR A 23 1.63 -19.59 7.55
N LYS A 24 0.39 -19.20 7.89
CA LYS A 24 -0.81 -19.97 7.52
C LYS A 24 -1.10 -19.88 6.03
N TRP A 25 -1.00 -18.69 5.44
CA TRP A 25 -1.28 -18.45 4.03
C TRP A 25 -0.29 -19.18 3.11
N THR A 26 1.02 -19.11 3.39
CA THR A 26 2.06 -19.78 2.59
C THR A 26 1.83 -21.30 2.54
N LYS A 27 1.57 -21.91 3.71
CA LYS A 27 1.21 -23.35 3.79
C LYS A 27 -0.06 -23.66 3.00
N LYS A 28 -1.09 -22.81 3.10
CA LYS A 28 -2.37 -23.00 2.38
C LYS A 28 -2.19 -23.02 0.86
N ILE A 29 -1.26 -22.24 0.33
CA ILE A 29 -0.96 -22.19 -1.12
C ILE A 29 0.13 -23.19 -1.54
N GLY A 30 0.51 -24.13 -0.67
CA GLY A 30 1.48 -25.18 -0.97
C GLY A 30 2.94 -24.73 -1.00
N LEU A 31 3.26 -23.58 -0.41
CA LEU A 31 4.64 -23.07 -0.29
C LEU A 31 5.16 -23.18 1.14
N SER A 32 6.48 -23.14 1.28
CA SER A 32 7.15 -23.03 2.58
C SER A 32 7.34 -21.55 2.95
N PRO A 33 6.99 -21.13 4.18
CA PRO A 33 7.28 -19.79 4.64
C PRO A 33 8.80 -19.55 4.64
N THR A 34 9.22 -18.47 4.00
CA THR A 34 10.60 -17.96 4.07
C THR A 34 10.59 -16.62 4.80
N ILE A 35 11.29 -16.52 5.93
CA ILE A 35 11.28 -15.36 6.83
C ILE A 35 12.73 -15.00 7.14
N GLU A 36 13.06 -13.72 7.11
CA GLU A 36 14.39 -13.22 7.47
C GLU A 36 14.28 -12.17 8.56
N ASP A 37 15.11 -12.32 9.59
CA ASP A 37 15.21 -11.35 10.68
C ASP A 37 16.15 -10.21 10.28
N LEU A 38 15.74 -8.98 10.59
CA LEU A 38 16.55 -7.78 10.43
C LEU A 38 17.17 -7.36 11.79
N PRO A 39 18.29 -6.61 11.78
CA PRO A 39 19.03 -6.27 13.01
C PRO A 39 18.22 -5.52 14.08
N ASP A 40 17.16 -4.83 13.69
CA ASP A 40 16.29 -4.02 14.57
C ASP A 40 15.05 -4.80 15.07
N GLY A 41 14.98 -6.10 14.81
CA GLY A 41 13.87 -6.96 15.19
C GLY A 41 12.72 -7.00 14.19
N ALA A 42 12.80 -6.24 13.10
CA ALA A 42 11.87 -6.37 11.99
C ALA A 42 12.07 -7.69 11.23
N LYS A 43 11.09 -8.06 10.40
CA LYS A 43 11.11 -9.30 9.63
C LYS A 43 10.72 -9.07 8.17
N LEU A 44 11.47 -9.69 7.27
CA LEU A 44 11.11 -9.84 5.87
C LEU A 44 10.33 -11.14 5.67
N PHE A 45 9.24 -11.08 4.92
CA PHE A 45 8.43 -12.23 4.55
C PHE A 45 8.53 -12.39 3.05
N TRP A 46 9.06 -13.50 2.53
CA TRP A 46 9.27 -13.66 1.09
C TRP A 46 8.11 -14.41 0.43
N ILE A 47 7.42 -13.78 -0.53
CA ILE A 47 6.40 -14.46 -1.33
C ILE A 47 7.10 -15.26 -2.45
N GLY A 48 6.84 -16.56 -2.52
CA GLY A 48 7.47 -17.44 -3.50
C GLY A 48 8.91 -17.82 -3.14
N LYS A 49 9.73 -18.16 -4.14
CA LYS A 49 11.15 -18.46 -3.95
C LYS A 49 11.91 -17.16 -3.70
N LYS A 50 12.75 -17.11 -2.65
CA LYS A 50 13.66 -15.99 -2.42
C LYS A 50 14.58 -15.78 -3.62
N ARG A 51 14.56 -14.56 -4.16
CA ARG A 51 15.41 -14.09 -5.27
C ARG A 51 15.81 -12.66 -4.99
N VAL A 52 17.07 -12.30 -5.29
CA VAL A 52 17.66 -11.01 -4.88
C VAL A 52 18.13 -10.16 -6.06
N ASP A 53 17.93 -10.64 -7.29
CA ASP A 53 18.22 -9.94 -8.53
C ASP A 53 17.23 -8.79 -8.78
N LYS A 54 15.94 -9.03 -8.52
CA LYS A 54 14.85 -8.06 -8.67
C LYS A 54 13.89 -8.23 -7.48
N VAL A 55 13.74 -7.19 -6.66
CA VAL A 55 12.98 -7.21 -5.40
C VAL A 55 11.97 -6.06 -5.39
N LEU A 56 10.71 -6.36 -5.08
CA LEU A 56 9.69 -5.39 -4.71
C LEU A 56 9.55 -5.37 -3.18
N LEU A 57 10.10 -4.33 -2.56
CA LEU A 57 9.79 -4.01 -1.18
C LEU A 57 8.33 -3.51 -1.13
N TYR A 58 7.47 -4.17 -0.35
CA TYR A 58 6.09 -3.73 -0.17
C TYR A 58 5.79 -3.50 1.31
N VAL A 59 5.18 -2.37 1.60
CA VAL A 59 4.73 -2.01 2.94
C VAL A 59 3.22 -2.06 2.93
N HIS A 60 2.65 -3.01 3.68
CA HIS A 60 1.22 -3.26 3.62
C HIS A 60 0.40 -2.10 4.20
N GLY A 61 -0.81 -1.93 3.67
CA GLY A 61 -1.84 -1.06 4.24
C GLY A 61 -2.41 -1.61 5.56
N GLY A 62 -3.66 -1.31 5.89
CA GLY A 62 -4.23 -1.70 7.19
C GLY A 62 -4.05 -0.63 8.27
N ALA A 63 -4.05 0.64 7.83
CA ALA A 63 -4.20 1.80 8.69
C ALA A 63 -3.20 1.89 9.86
N TYR A 64 -1.98 1.34 9.72
CA TYR A 64 -0.97 1.25 10.78
C TYR A 64 -1.40 0.47 12.05
N LEU A 65 -2.56 -0.16 12.00
CA LEU A 65 -3.22 -0.80 13.14
C LEU A 65 -3.38 -2.31 12.95
N PHE A 66 -3.47 -2.76 11.70
CA PHE A 66 -3.77 -4.14 11.34
C PHE A 66 -2.56 -4.84 10.73
N GLY A 67 -2.41 -6.13 11.01
CA GLY A 67 -1.43 -6.97 10.32
C GLY A 67 -1.80 -7.19 8.85
N CYS A 68 -0.83 -7.63 8.05
CA CYS A 68 -1.04 -7.92 6.63
C CYS A 68 -2.02 -9.08 6.45
N GLY A 69 -3.18 -8.80 5.87
CA GLY A 69 -4.19 -9.80 5.53
C GLY A 69 -3.77 -10.71 4.35
N PRO A 70 -4.44 -11.86 4.17
CA PRO A 70 -4.11 -12.81 3.10
C PRO A 70 -4.40 -12.28 1.69
N LEU A 71 -5.36 -11.36 1.51
CA LEU A 71 -5.68 -10.79 0.20
C LEU A 71 -4.52 -9.96 -0.36
N PHE A 72 -3.81 -9.20 0.48
CA PHE A 72 -2.58 -8.50 0.09
C PHE A 72 -1.54 -9.49 -0.46
N MET A 73 -1.23 -10.53 0.32
CA MET A 73 -0.25 -11.55 -0.09
C MET A 73 -0.68 -12.27 -1.37
N GLN A 74 -1.99 -12.51 -1.53
CA GLN A 74 -2.55 -13.13 -2.73
C GLN A 74 -2.41 -12.24 -3.97
N PHE A 75 -2.68 -10.94 -3.86
CA PHE A 75 -2.46 -9.98 -4.95
C PHE A 75 -0.99 -9.92 -5.37
N PHE A 76 -0.05 -9.79 -4.42
CA PHE A 76 1.37 -9.75 -4.76
C PHE A 76 1.90 -11.08 -5.28
N ARG A 77 1.34 -12.22 -4.87
CA ARG A 77 1.64 -13.52 -5.49
C ARG A 77 1.13 -13.57 -6.93
N TYR A 78 -0.06 -13.05 -7.19
CA TYR A 78 -0.59 -12.94 -8.54
C TYR A 78 0.31 -12.05 -9.41
N LEU A 79 0.66 -10.85 -8.94
CA LEU A 79 1.58 -9.94 -9.63
C LEU A 79 2.93 -10.62 -9.93
N GLN A 80 3.53 -11.30 -8.94
CA GLN A 80 4.76 -12.06 -9.13
C GLN A 80 4.61 -13.11 -10.23
N LEU A 81 3.52 -13.89 -10.21
CA LEU A 81 3.27 -14.93 -11.21
C LEU A 81 3.07 -14.36 -12.61
N GLU A 82 2.38 -13.23 -12.74
CA GLU A 82 2.25 -12.56 -14.04
C GLU A 82 3.62 -12.13 -14.55
N LEU A 83 4.43 -11.46 -13.72
CA LEU A 83 5.79 -11.02 -14.08
C LEU A 83 6.73 -12.21 -14.43
N GLU A 84 6.61 -13.33 -13.73
CA GLU A 84 7.39 -14.55 -13.99
C GLU A 84 7.10 -15.16 -15.35
N LYS A 85 5.87 -15.02 -15.91
CA LYS A 85 5.56 -15.46 -17.28
C LYS A 85 6.42 -14.78 -18.34
N ARG A 86 7.09 -13.68 -18.01
CA ARG A 86 8.00 -12.94 -18.89
C ARG A 86 9.44 -12.88 -18.36
N ASN A 87 9.86 -13.89 -17.58
CA ASN A 87 11.21 -14.02 -16.98
C ASN A 87 11.59 -12.88 -16.00
N THR A 88 10.62 -12.20 -15.40
CA THR A 88 10.88 -11.25 -14.32
C THR A 88 10.65 -11.93 -12.97
N SER A 89 11.70 -12.01 -12.15
CA SER A 89 11.60 -12.51 -10.78
C SER A 89 11.25 -11.37 -9.82
N LEU A 90 10.24 -11.56 -8.97
CA LEU A 90 9.86 -10.58 -7.94
C LEU A 90 10.03 -11.22 -6.55
N SER A 91 10.40 -10.42 -5.56
CA SER A 91 10.47 -10.86 -4.17
C SER A 91 9.98 -9.77 -3.22
N TYR A 92 9.39 -10.18 -2.09
CA TYR A 92 8.68 -9.33 -1.14
C TYR A 92 9.50 -9.08 0.13
N ALA A 93 9.48 -7.85 0.64
CA ALA A 93 10.15 -7.45 1.88
C ALA A 93 9.36 -6.31 2.57
N HIS A 94 9.45 -6.21 3.91
CA HIS A 94 8.81 -5.19 4.77
C HIS A 94 9.85 -4.59 5.73
N HIS A 95 10.12 -3.27 5.71
CA HIS A 95 11.02 -2.62 6.69
C HIS A 95 10.94 -1.08 6.73
N TYR A 96 11.35 -0.48 7.87
CA TYR A 96 12.02 0.83 7.95
C TYR A 96 13.10 0.87 9.07
N SER A 97 14.21 1.55 8.79
CA SER A 97 15.24 2.15 9.67
C SER A 97 16.69 1.61 9.64
N THR A 98 17.52 2.27 8.84
CA THR A 98 18.96 2.62 9.02
C THR A 98 19.36 3.48 7.82
N PRO A 99 20.44 4.29 7.84
CA PRO A 99 20.82 5.08 6.68
C PRO A 99 21.28 4.12 5.58
N LEU A 100 20.38 3.84 4.65
CA LEU A 100 20.67 3.04 3.48
C LEU A 100 21.86 3.68 2.74
N PRO A 101 22.80 2.91 2.19
CA PRO A 101 23.58 3.41 1.06
C PRO A 101 22.60 4.03 0.06
N LYS A 102 22.94 5.18 -0.55
CA LYS A 102 22.12 5.87 -1.57
C LYS A 102 21.88 4.97 -2.78
N ILE A 103 21.06 3.94 -2.63
CA ILE A 103 20.58 3.07 -3.70
C ILE A 103 19.20 3.62 -4.01
N PRO A 104 19.06 4.43 -5.07
CA PRO A 104 17.74 4.92 -5.47
C PRO A 104 16.87 3.73 -5.84
N PHE A 105 15.63 3.75 -5.37
CA PHE A 105 14.58 2.87 -5.89
C PHE A 105 14.29 3.31 -7.33
N PRO A 106 14.37 2.42 -8.33
CA PRO A 106 14.06 2.82 -9.71
C PRO A 106 12.62 3.35 -9.82
N TRP A 107 11.72 2.83 -8.99
CA TRP A 107 10.33 3.25 -8.95
C TRP A 107 9.66 2.96 -7.60
N ALA A 108 8.51 3.58 -7.34
CA ALA A 108 7.63 3.27 -6.22
C ALA A 108 6.16 3.18 -6.66
N LEU A 109 5.41 2.26 -6.06
CA LEU A 109 4.00 2.05 -6.29
C LEU A 109 3.21 2.41 -5.04
N LEU A 110 2.34 3.41 -5.14
CA LEU A 110 1.43 3.84 -4.08
C LEU A 110 0.00 3.42 -4.44
N ILE A 111 -0.51 2.41 -3.76
CA ILE A 111 -1.88 1.91 -3.97
C ILE A 111 -2.77 2.51 -2.90
N SER A 112 -3.77 3.29 -3.30
CA SER A 112 -4.74 3.94 -2.39
C SER A 112 -4.09 4.61 -1.15
N PRO A 113 -3.03 5.44 -1.32
CA PRO A 113 -2.17 5.82 -0.20
C PRO A 113 -2.87 6.71 0.84
N TRP A 114 -2.86 6.27 2.10
CA TRP A 114 -3.42 7.07 3.18
C TRP A 114 -2.52 8.26 3.58
N ALA A 115 -2.69 9.40 2.89
CA ALA A 115 -1.91 10.62 3.08
C ALA A 115 -2.67 11.78 3.80
N CYS A 116 -3.89 11.49 4.28
CA CYS A 116 -4.83 12.46 4.89
C CYS A 116 -5.54 11.84 6.11
N LEU A 117 -4.87 11.79 7.26
CA LEU A 117 -5.39 11.19 8.50
C LEU A 117 -6.42 12.09 9.20
N ALA A 118 -6.25 13.41 9.12
CA ALA A 118 -7.19 14.42 9.61
C ALA A 118 -8.54 14.38 8.87
N GLY A 119 -8.54 13.81 7.66
CA GLY A 119 -9.68 13.65 6.79
C GLY A 119 -9.82 14.75 5.75
N ASP A 120 -10.50 14.42 4.65
CA ASP A 120 -10.64 15.29 3.48
C ASP A 120 -12.12 15.55 3.14
N LYS A 121 -12.40 16.49 2.24
CA LYS A 121 -13.76 16.78 1.76
C LYS A 121 -14.40 15.55 1.11
N SER A 122 -13.63 14.77 0.35
CA SER A 122 -14.12 13.53 -0.25
C SER A 122 -14.63 12.52 0.78
N PHE A 123 -14.22 12.58 2.04
CA PHE A 123 -14.71 11.67 3.08
C PHE A 123 -16.22 11.82 3.29
N LYS A 124 -16.79 13.01 3.05
CA LYS A 124 -18.24 13.22 3.16
C LYS A 124 -18.98 12.86 1.87
N ILE A 125 -18.33 13.10 0.73
CA ILE A 125 -18.91 12.86 -0.60
C ILE A 125 -18.97 11.36 -0.89
N ASN A 126 -17.88 10.66 -0.57
CA ASN A 126 -17.67 9.26 -0.92
C ASN A 126 -17.98 8.27 0.20
N ASP A 127 -18.35 8.74 1.41
CA ASP A 127 -18.79 7.89 2.54
C ASP A 127 -19.83 6.81 2.15
N PRO A 128 -20.84 7.11 1.29
CA PRO A 128 -21.85 6.12 0.90
C PRO A 128 -21.36 5.10 -0.13
N TYR A 129 -20.22 5.33 -0.76
CA TYR A 129 -19.73 4.57 -1.91
C TYR A 129 -18.47 3.75 -1.61
N ASP A 130 -17.62 4.23 -0.71
CA ASP A 130 -16.36 3.57 -0.37
C ASP A 130 -16.56 2.37 0.56
N LEU A 131 -15.54 1.52 0.64
CA LEU A 131 -15.49 0.39 1.57
C LEU A 131 -15.15 0.82 3.00
N ILE A 132 -14.46 1.96 3.14
CA ILE A 132 -14.07 2.51 4.44
C ILE A 132 -14.76 3.86 4.62
N SER A 133 -15.65 3.93 5.61
CA SER A 133 -16.33 5.19 5.93
C SER A 133 -15.33 6.26 6.40
N GLY A 134 -15.62 7.52 6.10
CA GLY A 134 -14.89 8.66 6.62
C GLY A 134 -14.91 8.73 8.16
N ARG A 135 -15.93 8.17 8.82
CA ARG A 135 -15.94 7.99 10.28
C ARG A 135 -14.83 7.03 10.73
N THR A 136 -14.69 5.90 10.04
CA THR A 136 -13.68 4.88 10.33
C THR A 136 -12.28 5.44 10.14
N TYR A 137 -12.00 6.10 9.00
CA TYR A 137 -10.71 6.77 8.77
C TYR A 137 -10.37 7.77 9.88
N ARG A 138 -11.31 8.66 10.25
CA ARG A 138 -11.08 9.62 11.35
C ARG A 138 -10.80 8.93 12.68
N SER A 139 -11.50 7.83 12.97
CA SER A 139 -11.28 7.06 14.19
C SER A 139 -9.86 6.48 14.24
N TRP A 140 -9.37 5.91 13.15
CA TRP A 140 -8.01 5.37 13.07
C TRP A 140 -6.96 6.48 13.05
N GLY A 141 -7.19 7.56 12.29
CA GLY A 141 -6.30 8.71 12.22
C GLY A 141 -6.06 9.34 13.59
N ASN A 142 -7.12 9.51 14.38
CA ASN A 142 -7.02 10.02 15.76
C ASN A 142 -6.15 9.16 16.67
N ILE A 143 -6.04 7.85 16.44
CA ILE A 143 -5.15 6.97 17.22
C ILE A 143 -3.69 7.23 16.83
N ILE A 144 -3.40 7.30 15.53
CA ILE A 144 -2.03 7.46 15.02
C ILE A 144 -1.48 8.85 15.35
N LEU A 145 -2.29 9.89 15.16
CA LEU A 145 -1.89 11.29 15.37
C LEU A 145 -1.55 11.60 16.85
N GLN A 146 -1.91 10.73 17.80
CA GLN A 146 -1.48 10.85 19.20
C GLN A 146 -0.02 10.43 19.43
N HIS A 147 0.59 9.74 18.46
CA HIS A 147 1.87 9.04 18.64
C HIS A 147 2.90 9.36 17.54
N ALA A 148 2.58 10.24 16.60
CA ALA A 148 3.44 10.56 15.47
C ALA A 148 3.44 12.05 15.15
N ASP A 149 4.52 12.52 14.52
CA ASP A 149 4.57 13.86 13.95
C ASP A 149 3.53 13.98 12.83
N THR A 150 2.60 14.92 12.97
CA THR A 150 1.45 15.05 12.09
C THR A 150 1.84 15.45 10.66
N GLN A 151 2.94 16.17 10.46
CA GLN A 151 3.40 16.51 9.11
C GLN A 151 4.04 15.31 8.41
N LEU A 152 4.65 14.41 9.20
CA LEU A 152 5.27 13.18 8.68
C LEU A 152 4.25 12.16 8.21
N VAL A 153 3.24 11.88 9.04
CA VAL A 153 2.26 10.82 8.75
C VAL A 153 1.05 11.30 7.97
N ASP A 154 0.85 12.62 7.88
CA ASP A 154 -0.33 13.23 7.28
C ASP A 154 0.00 14.54 6.53
N PRO A 155 0.83 14.45 5.46
CA PRO A 155 1.30 15.63 4.76
C PRO A 155 0.18 16.42 4.07
N VAL A 156 -0.90 15.75 3.61
CA VAL A 156 -2.01 16.43 2.92
C VAL A 156 -3.03 16.99 3.91
N GLY A 157 -3.34 16.27 4.99
CA GLY A 157 -4.34 16.67 5.98
C GLY A 157 -3.89 17.83 6.86
N PHE A 158 -2.62 17.85 7.27
CA PHE A 158 -2.04 18.96 8.04
C PHE A 158 -1.32 20.00 7.18
N GLY A 159 -1.31 19.83 5.86
CA GLY A 159 -0.73 20.79 4.93
C GLY A 159 0.77 20.98 5.16
N ALA A 160 1.54 19.88 5.07
CA ALA A 160 2.99 19.93 5.07
C ALA A 160 3.50 20.98 4.06
N PRO A 161 4.68 21.58 4.30
CA PRO A 161 5.30 22.51 3.36
C PRO A 161 5.34 21.95 1.93
N LYS A 162 5.13 22.78 0.90
CA LYS A 162 5.10 22.30 -0.50
C LYS A 162 6.43 21.68 -0.95
N ASN A 163 7.52 22.12 -0.35
CA ASN A 163 8.84 21.54 -0.54
C ASN A 163 9.10 20.25 0.27
N TRP A 164 8.08 19.63 0.87
CA TRP A 164 8.22 18.42 1.69
C TRP A 164 8.95 17.28 0.96
N PHE A 165 8.69 17.12 -0.34
CA PHE A 165 9.33 16.10 -1.18
C PHE A 165 10.50 16.65 -2.03
N ASN A 166 11.07 17.82 -1.70
CA ASN A 166 12.24 18.30 -2.42
C ASN A 166 13.41 17.29 -2.29
N GLY A 167 14.05 16.98 -3.42
CA GLY A 167 15.14 16.00 -3.49
C GLY A 167 14.67 14.54 -3.55
N ILE A 168 13.36 14.26 -3.56
CA ILE A 168 12.84 12.89 -3.61
C ILE A 168 13.30 12.13 -4.88
N HIS A 169 13.54 12.84 -5.98
CA HIS A 169 14.04 12.28 -7.24
C HIS A 169 15.46 11.67 -7.11
N GLU A 170 16.24 12.04 -6.08
CA GLU A 170 17.53 11.38 -5.78
C GLU A 170 17.35 9.95 -5.24
N PHE A 171 16.14 9.62 -4.75
CA PHE A 171 15.84 8.36 -4.09
C PHE A 171 14.83 7.50 -4.86
N VAL A 172 13.98 8.10 -5.69
CA VAL A 172 13.02 7.38 -6.52
C VAL A 172 12.94 7.97 -7.92
N GLY A 173 13.06 7.12 -8.94
CA GLY A 173 13.01 7.56 -10.35
C GLY A 173 11.60 7.83 -10.87
N LYS A 174 10.68 6.89 -10.62
CA LYS A 174 9.30 6.94 -11.12
C LYS A 174 8.27 6.52 -10.08
N VAL A 175 7.10 7.15 -10.05
CA VAL A 175 6.03 6.81 -9.11
C VAL A 175 4.72 6.58 -9.85
N LEU A 176 4.05 5.47 -9.54
CA LEU A 176 2.64 5.27 -9.84
C LEU A 176 1.83 5.46 -8.56
N VAL A 177 0.83 6.32 -8.63
CA VAL A 177 -0.22 6.47 -7.61
C VAL A 177 -1.53 5.99 -8.20
N THR A 178 -2.17 5.01 -7.57
CA THR A 178 -3.53 4.59 -7.95
C THR A 178 -4.54 5.14 -6.95
N SER A 179 -5.73 5.48 -7.45
CA SER A 179 -6.87 5.87 -6.62
C SER A 179 -8.17 5.36 -7.24
N GLY A 180 -9.14 5.03 -6.41
CA GLY A 180 -10.53 4.90 -6.81
C GLY A 180 -11.27 6.24 -6.75
N ALA A 181 -12.10 6.55 -7.75
CA ALA A 181 -12.90 7.77 -7.80
C ALA A 181 -13.95 7.88 -6.66
N LYS A 182 -14.34 6.72 -6.10
CA LYS A 182 -15.26 6.59 -4.97
C LYS A 182 -14.54 6.39 -3.64
N GLU A 183 -13.22 6.51 -3.59
CA GLU A 183 -12.51 6.48 -2.31
C GLU A 183 -12.84 7.72 -1.48
N CYS A 184 -13.04 7.54 -0.17
CA CYS A 184 -13.02 8.65 0.76
C CYS A 184 -11.72 9.44 0.64
N MET A 185 -10.61 8.81 0.25
CA MET A 185 -9.31 9.45 0.06
C MET A 185 -9.09 10.13 -1.30
N TYR A 186 -10.04 10.02 -2.25
CA TYR A 186 -9.84 10.44 -3.64
C TYR A 186 -9.24 11.85 -3.81
N THR A 187 -9.87 12.89 -3.25
CA THR A 187 -9.39 14.26 -3.43
C THR A 187 -8.11 14.54 -2.62
N ALA A 188 -7.83 13.76 -1.58
CA ALA A 188 -6.53 13.82 -0.91
C ALA A 188 -5.41 13.20 -1.77
N HIS A 189 -5.68 12.14 -2.53
CA HIS A 189 -4.73 11.60 -3.51
C HIS A 189 -4.45 12.61 -4.63
N GLU A 190 -5.48 13.29 -5.13
CA GLU A 190 -5.30 14.37 -6.11
C GLU A 190 -4.37 15.47 -5.58
N ARG A 191 -4.60 15.92 -4.33
CA ARG A 191 -3.75 16.94 -3.69
C ARG A 191 -2.33 16.45 -3.46
N LEU A 192 -2.13 15.21 -3.00
CA LEU A 192 -0.81 14.60 -2.87
C LEU A 192 -0.07 14.64 -4.21
N VAL A 193 -0.70 14.22 -5.29
CA VAL A 193 -0.05 14.17 -6.60
C VAL A 193 0.23 15.58 -7.12
N GLN A 194 -0.78 16.45 -7.15
CA GLN A 194 -0.69 17.74 -7.85
C GLN A 194 0.09 18.78 -7.05
N GLU A 195 -0.09 18.82 -5.74
CA GLU A 195 0.50 19.88 -4.91
C GLU A 195 1.82 19.48 -4.27
N TYR A 196 2.21 18.20 -4.30
CA TYR A 196 3.41 17.71 -3.63
C TYR A 196 4.35 16.91 -4.53
N LEU A 197 3.84 15.95 -5.31
CA LEU A 197 4.71 15.09 -6.12
C LEU A 197 5.08 15.73 -7.47
N LYS A 198 4.11 16.26 -8.22
CA LYS A 198 4.32 16.85 -9.56
C LYS A 198 5.03 18.20 -9.56
N ILE A 199 5.20 18.83 -8.41
CA ILE A 199 6.00 20.05 -8.26
C ILE A 199 7.50 19.75 -8.05
N THR A 200 7.86 18.47 -7.98
CA THR A 200 9.25 17.99 -7.97
C THR A 200 9.65 17.48 -9.37
N ASP A 201 10.92 17.15 -9.57
CA ASP A 201 11.44 16.55 -10.82
C ASP A 201 11.10 15.05 -11.00
N LEU A 202 10.12 14.54 -10.26
CA LEU A 202 9.75 13.14 -10.25
C LEU A 202 8.84 12.79 -11.44
N ASP A 203 9.08 11.65 -12.10
CA ASP A 203 8.13 11.09 -13.06
C ASP A 203 6.95 10.46 -12.29
N VAL A 204 5.77 11.08 -12.36
CA VAL A 204 4.59 10.69 -11.57
C VAL A 204 3.40 10.38 -12.48
N GLU A 205 2.98 9.12 -12.47
CA GLU A 205 1.72 8.66 -13.04
C GLU A 205 0.64 8.62 -11.94
N PHE A 206 -0.54 9.19 -12.24
CA PHE A 206 -1.70 9.11 -11.36
C PHE A 206 -2.87 8.51 -12.13
N VAL A 207 -3.29 7.32 -11.71
CA VAL A 207 -4.34 6.56 -12.38
C VAL A 207 -5.55 6.45 -11.46
N VAL A 208 -6.71 6.85 -12.00
CA VAL A 208 -7.97 6.83 -11.28
C VAL A 208 -8.88 5.75 -11.86
N THR A 209 -9.26 4.77 -11.03
CA THR A 209 -10.27 3.77 -11.37
C THR A 209 -11.65 4.33 -11.03
N ASP A 210 -12.52 4.43 -12.03
CA ASP A 210 -13.92 4.88 -11.86
C ASP A 210 -14.92 3.71 -11.90
N GLY A 211 -16.21 4.00 -11.76
CA GLY A 211 -17.28 3.02 -11.86
C GLY A 211 -17.49 2.21 -10.59
N ALA A 212 -18.03 1.00 -10.70
CA ALA A 212 -18.35 0.16 -9.54
C ALA A 212 -17.10 -0.32 -8.78
N ARG A 213 -15.93 -0.36 -9.43
CA ARG A 213 -14.66 -0.81 -8.87
C ARG A 213 -13.77 0.34 -8.36
N GLY A 214 -14.19 1.59 -8.48
CA GLY A 214 -13.41 2.74 -8.01
C GLY A 214 -13.36 2.95 -6.49
N VAL A 215 -13.32 1.88 -5.68
CA VAL A 215 -13.31 1.92 -4.21
C VAL A 215 -11.93 1.60 -3.66
N HIS A 216 -11.72 1.80 -2.36
CA HIS A 216 -10.41 1.61 -1.72
C HIS A 216 -9.88 0.18 -1.88
N ASP A 217 -8.65 0.04 -2.39
CA ASP A 217 -7.95 -1.24 -2.55
C ASP A 217 -8.79 -2.29 -3.31
N ASP A 218 -9.51 -1.88 -4.35
CA ASP A 218 -10.39 -2.74 -5.14
C ASP A 218 -9.69 -4.00 -5.69
N MET A 219 -8.40 -3.89 -6.01
CA MET A 219 -7.55 -5.00 -6.46
C MET A 219 -7.45 -6.16 -5.46
N LEU A 220 -7.63 -5.92 -4.16
CA LEU A 220 -7.60 -6.99 -3.16
C LEU A 220 -8.81 -7.92 -3.28
N PHE A 221 -9.94 -7.39 -3.74
CA PHE A 221 -11.20 -8.13 -3.80
C PHE A 221 -11.27 -9.09 -4.98
N ASP A 222 -10.41 -8.93 -5.96
CA ASP A 222 -10.25 -9.84 -7.10
C ASP A 222 -9.97 -11.29 -6.68
N PHE A 223 -9.41 -11.49 -5.47
CA PHE A 223 -9.08 -12.81 -4.94
C PHE A 223 -10.00 -13.27 -3.80
N SER A 224 -11.12 -12.57 -3.58
CA SER A 224 -12.12 -12.95 -2.57
C SER A 224 -12.95 -14.16 -3.02
N ILE A 225 -13.10 -14.36 -4.34
CA ILE A 225 -13.80 -15.49 -4.93
C ILE A 225 -12.76 -16.49 -5.45
N PRO A 226 -12.70 -17.73 -4.93
CA PRO A 226 -11.79 -18.74 -5.43
C PRO A 226 -12.06 -19.04 -6.91
N ARG A 227 -11.01 -19.05 -7.74
CA ARG A 227 -11.07 -19.32 -9.19
C ARG A 227 -11.85 -18.28 -10.00
N GLU A 228 -11.93 -17.05 -9.49
CA GLU A 228 -12.37 -15.92 -10.30
C GLU A 228 -11.55 -15.86 -11.60
N LYS A 229 -12.21 -15.59 -12.71
CA LYS A 229 -11.52 -15.56 -14.00
C LYS A 229 -10.69 -14.29 -14.09
N THR A 230 -9.54 -14.38 -14.75
CA THR A 230 -8.64 -13.23 -14.97
C THR A 230 -9.30 -12.09 -15.77
N GLU A 231 -10.35 -12.39 -16.55
CA GLU A 231 -11.16 -11.38 -17.25
C GLU A 231 -12.02 -10.50 -16.33
N ASN A 232 -12.19 -10.91 -15.06
CA ASN A 232 -13.01 -10.21 -14.06
C ASN A 232 -12.19 -9.44 -13.02
N LEU A 233 -10.86 -9.35 -13.24
CA LEU A 233 -9.97 -8.57 -12.39
C LEU A 233 -10.31 -7.08 -12.49
N SER A 234 -10.08 -6.37 -11.41
CA SER A 234 -10.25 -4.93 -11.35
C SER A 234 -9.39 -4.20 -12.38
N PRO A 235 -9.83 -3.02 -12.87
CA PRO A 235 -8.99 -2.16 -13.68
C PRO A 235 -7.66 -1.80 -12.97
N THR A 236 -7.69 -1.62 -11.65
CA THR A 236 -6.50 -1.35 -10.84
C THR A 236 -5.48 -2.49 -10.92
N THR A 237 -5.92 -3.75 -10.87
CA THR A 237 -5.03 -4.91 -11.08
C THR A 237 -4.34 -4.85 -12.45
N ALA A 238 -5.09 -4.58 -13.52
CA ALA A 238 -4.52 -4.48 -14.87
C ALA A 238 -3.48 -3.35 -14.97
N VAL A 239 -3.81 -2.16 -14.44
CA VAL A 239 -2.90 -1.01 -14.39
C VAL A 239 -1.59 -1.35 -13.68
N ILE A 240 -1.66 -1.98 -12.50
CA ILE A 240 -0.45 -2.32 -11.73
C ILE A 240 0.38 -3.37 -12.46
N VAL A 241 -0.26 -4.41 -13.02
CA VAL A 241 0.46 -5.44 -13.78
C VAL A 241 1.15 -4.82 -14.99
N ASP A 242 0.43 -4.06 -15.81
CA ASP A 242 0.99 -3.45 -17.03
C ASP A 242 2.11 -2.45 -16.70
N TRP A 243 1.94 -1.66 -15.64
CA TRP A 243 2.96 -0.71 -15.20
C TRP A 243 4.23 -1.43 -14.71
N CYS A 244 4.09 -2.45 -13.86
CA CYS A 244 5.24 -3.25 -13.44
C CYS A 244 5.90 -3.97 -14.64
N MET A 245 5.13 -4.47 -15.60
CA MET A 245 5.67 -5.10 -16.82
C MET A 245 6.53 -4.14 -17.64
N GLY A 246 6.07 -2.89 -17.79
CA GLY A 246 6.82 -1.85 -18.51
C GLY A 246 8.15 -1.47 -17.85
N LEU A 247 8.27 -1.68 -16.54
CA LEU A 247 9.47 -1.37 -15.76
C LEU A 247 10.45 -2.53 -15.69
N PHE A 248 9.95 -3.76 -15.53
CA PHE A 248 10.80 -4.94 -15.38
C PHE A 248 11.25 -5.57 -16.70
N GLY A 249 10.59 -5.22 -17.81
CA GLY A 249 10.93 -5.66 -19.17
C GLY A 249 12.02 -4.83 -19.87
N GLN A 250 12.52 -3.78 -19.21
CA GLN A 250 13.71 -3.03 -19.62
C GLN A 250 14.95 -3.62 -18.94
#